data_AF-A0A4V2QAL5-F1
#
_entry.id   AF-A0A4V2QAL5-F1
#
_cell.length_a   1.000
_cell.length_b   1.000
_cell.length_c   1.000
_cell.angle_alpha   90.00
_cell.angle_beta   90.00
_cell.angle_gamma   90.00
#
_symmetry.space_group_name_H-M   'P 1'
#
loop_
_entity.id
_entity.type
_entity.pdbx_description
1 polymer ?
#
loop_
_entity_poly.entity_id
_entity_poly.type
_entity_poly.pdbx_seq_one_letter_code
_entity_poly.pdbx_strand_id
1 'polypeptide(L)'
;MQEHFYFTTDRAKLQKQYVAILFFVSGQLSLIQMYLQRRNRHLLKQEDKVIIAVHVLGKLFGFTSERAWHRFVIGNLFSKDLFPERSRYNRRCRNLGFAVKWIRYQLAKRGQHHAYAVVDSLPIELCHHARMYRVKRFQGITDIGYCALKRWLTMG
;
A
#
# COMPACT_ATOMS: atom_id res chain seq x y z
N MET A 1 8.30 -12.38 -18.38
CA MET A 1 9.21 -12.13 -17.24
C MET A 1 8.52 -12.64 -15.99
N GLN A 2 8.81 -13.88 -15.61
CA GLN A 2 8.23 -14.58 -14.46
C GLN A 2 8.93 -14.13 -13.19
N GLU A 3 8.23 -13.38 -12.36
CA GLU A 3 8.68 -13.04 -11.00
C GLU A 3 8.52 -14.29 -10.12
N HIS A 4 9.58 -15.08 -10.01
CA HIS A 4 9.77 -16.03 -8.93
C HIS A 4 9.96 -15.24 -7.62
N PHE A 5 8.87 -14.80 -7.00
CA PHE A 5 8.92 -14.40 -5.58
C PHE A 5 9.21 -15.66 -4.78
N TYR A 6 10.47 -15.87 -4.42
CA TYR A 6 10.88 -16.94 -3.51
C TYR A 6 10.18 -16.72 -2.17
N PHE A 7 9.18 -17.57 -1.91
CA PHE A 7 8.51 -17.69 -0.62
C PHE A 7 9.46 -18.37 0.37
N THR A 8 10.37 -17.58 0.95
CA THR A 8 11.11 -17.97 2.15
C THR A 8 11.01 -16.85 3.18
N THR A 9 9.80 -16.32 3.38
CA THR A 9 9.53 -15.56 4.60
C THR A 9 9.33 -16.59 5.70
N ASP A 10 10.24 -16.63 6.67
CA ASP A 10 10.08 -17.41 7.90
C ASP A 10 8.65 -17.22 8.43
N ARG A 11 7.90 -18.32 8.50
CA ARG A 11 6.48 -18.33 8.88
C ARG A 11 6.29 -17.70 10.27
N ALA A 12 7.26 -17.87 11.17
CA ALA A 12 7.24 -17.26 12.49
C ALA A 12 7.41 -15.73 12.39
N LYS A 13 8.33 -15.24 11.55
CA LYS A 13 8.50 -13.80 11.29
C LYS A 13 7.25 -13.17 10.69
N LEU A 14 6.62 -13.87 9.75
CA LEU A 14 5.37 -13.44 9.12
C LEU A 14 4.23 -13.37 10.13
N GLN A 15 4.07 -14.39 10.97
CA GLN A 15 3.06 -14.39 12.02
C GLN A 15 3.29 -13.27 13.03
N LYS A 16 4.54 -13.03 13.45
CA LYS A 16 4.89 -11.91 14.33
C LYS A 16 4.49 -10.55 13.71
N GLN A 17 4.83 -10.33 12.44
CA GLN A 17 4.45 -9.10 11.73
C GLN A 17 2.93 -8.95 11.59
N TYR A 18 2.24 -10.03 11.24
CA TYR A 18 0.78 -10.03 11.15
C TYR A 18 0.12 -9.69 12.49
N VAL A 19 0.57 -10.32 13.59
CA VAL A 19 0.04 -10.07 14.94
C VAL A 19 0.30 -8.62 15.37
N ALA A 20 1.49 -8.08 15.11
CA ALA A 20 1.80 -6.69 15.42
C ALA A 20 0.88 -5.71 14.69
N ILE A 21 0.64 -5.93 13.39
CA ILE A 21 -0.30 -5.10 12.60
C ILE A 21 -1.73 -5.29 13.10
N LEU A 22 -2.16 -6.52 13.37
CA LEU A 22 -3.51 -6.80 13.85
C LEU A 22 -3.79 -6.11 15.20
N PHE A 23 -2.83 -6.14 16.12
CA PHE A 23 -2.91 -5.43 17.40
C PHE A 23 -3.04 -3.92 17.18
N PHE A 24 -2.21 -3.35 16.30
CA PHE A 24 -2.28 -1.93 15.96
C PHE A 24 -3.63 -1.54 15.34
N VAL A 25 -4.12 -2.31 14.37
CA VAL A 25 -5.41 -2.07 13.71
C VAL A 25 -6.55 -2.17 14.73
N SER A 26 -6.50 -3.13 15.64
CA SER A 26 -7.51 -3.32 16.67
C SER A 26 -7.59 -2.11 17.61
N GLY A 27 -6.44 -1.56 18.02
CA GLY A 27 -6.39 -0.34 18.86
C GLY A 27 -6.90 0.93 18.14
N GLN A 28 -6.76 0.99 16.81
CA GLN A 28 -7.28 2.11 16.01
C GLN A 28 -8.76 1.93 15.62
N LEU A 29 -9.30 0.73 15.76
CA LEU A 29 -10.64 0.38 15.30
C LEU A 29 -11.73 1.15 16.06
N SER A 30 -11.53 1.39 17.36
CA SER A 30 -12.43 2.17 18.21
C SER A 30 -12.65 3.61 17.69
N LEU A 31 -11.64 4.19 17.03
CA LEU A 31 -11.72 5.54 16.44
C LEU A 31 -12.44 5.56 15.09
N ILE A 32 -12.53 4.41 14.42
CA ILE A 32 -13.04 4.27 13.04
C ILE A 32 -14.35 3.49 13.02
N GLN A 33 -14.87 3.09 14.18
CA GLN A 33 -15.99 2.15 14.32
C GLN A 33 -17.25 2.58 13.55
N MET A 34 -17.47 3.89 13.40
CA MET A 34 -18.56 4.45 12.59
C MET A 34 -18.48 4.06 11.09
N TYR A 35 -17.28 3.94 10.53
CA TYR A 35 -17.06 3.61 9.11
C TYR A 35 -17.05 2.10 8.83
N LEU A 36 -17.16 1.26 9.86
CA LEU A 36 -17.14 -0.21 9.75
C LEU A 36 -18.53 -0.82 9.63
N GLN A 37 -19.55 -0.01 9.36
CA GLN A 37 -20.89 -0.53 9.17
C GLN A 37 -20.94 -1.50 7.99
N ARG A 38 -21.53 -2.67 8.26
CA ARG A 38 -21.59 -3.79 7.33
C ARG A 38 -22.98 -4.39 7.39
N ARG A 39 -23.60 -4.53 6.22
CA ARG A 39 -24.84 -5.30 6.06
C ARG A 39 -24.51 -6.80 6.14
N ASN A 40 -25.43 -7.60 6.69
CA ASN A 40 -25.31 -9.06 6.82
C ASN A 40 -24.12 -9.53 7.67
N ARG A 41 -24.00 -9.00 8.91
CA ARG A 41 -22.96 -9.42 9.87
C ARG A 41 -23.02 -10.90 10.25
N HIS A 42 -24.17 -11.56 10.11
CA HIS A 42 -24.32 -12.98 10.44
C HIS A 42 -23.65 -13.94 9.42
N LEU A 43 -23.39 -13.50 8.18
CA LEU A 43 -22.73 -14.31 7.14
C LEU A 43 -21.20 -14.07 7.08
N LEU A 44 -20.63 -13.60 8.18
CA LEU A 44 -19.26 -13.12 8.23
C LEU A 44 -18.27 -14.28 8.30
N LYS A 45 -17.47 -14.47 7.24
CA LYS A 45 -16.32 -15.39 7.28
C LYS A 45 -15.14 -14.83 8.09
N GLN A 46 -14.92 -13.51 8.01
CA GLN A 46 -13.86 -12.83 8.76
C GLN A 46 -14.22 -11.42 9.17
N GLU A 47 -13.69 -11.01 10.32
CA GLU A 47 -13.83 -9.67 10.87
C GLU A 47 -13.14 -8.61 10.01
N ASP A 48 -13.70 -7.39 10.01
CA ASP A 48 -13.15 -6.29 9.24
C ASP A 48 -11.74 -5.89 9.72
N LYS A 49 -11.43 -6.04 11.01
CA LYS A 49 -10.07 -5.82 11.56
C LYS A 49 -9.03 -6.73 10.90
N VAL A 50 -9.38 -7.99 10.66
CA VAL A 50 -8.52 -8.97 10.00
C VAL A 50 -8.36 -8.63 8.53
N ILE A 51 -9.47 -8.28 7.85
CA ILE A 51 -9.44 -7.89 6.42
C ILE A 51 -8.52 -6.68 6.20
N ILE A 52 -8.62 -5.68 7.07
CA ILE A 52 -7.77 -4.48 7.03
C ILE A 52 -6.31 -4.84 7.30
N ALA A 53 -6.02 -5.59 8.36
CA ALA A 53 -4.66 -5.98 8.73
C ALA A 53 -3.97 -6.75 7.59
N VAL A 54 -4.66 -7.74 7.01
CA VAL A 54 -4.20 -8.50 5.84
C VAL A 54 -3.97 -7.56 4.66
N HIS A 55 -4.90 -6.65 4.37
CA HIS A 55 -4.72 -5.73 3.24
C HIS A 55 -3.50 -4.80 3.39
N VAL A 56 -3.27 -4.28 4.60
CA VAL A 56 -2.10 -3.44 4.90
C VAL A 56 -0.81 -4.25 4.81
N LEU A 57 -0.80 -5.47 5.36
CA LEU A 57 0.34 -6.38 5.29
C LEU A 57 0.75 -6.69 3.84
N GLY A 58 -0.22 -6.94 2.95
CA GLY A 58 0.05 -7.17 1.53
C GLY A 58 0.71 -5.98 0.84
N LYS A 59 0.35 -4.74 1.24
CA LYS A 59 1.00 -3.52 0.74
C LYS A 59 2.40 -3.32 1.30
N LEU A 60 2.64 -3.69 2.56
CA LEU A 60 3.98 -3.64 3.17
C LEU A 60 4.94 -4.66 2.55
N PHE A 61 4.44 -5.83 2.14
CA PHE A 61 5.23 -6.83 1.41
C PHE A 61 5.42 -6.50 -0.09
N GLY A 62 4.87 -5.39 -0.58
CA GLY A 62 5.09 -4.95 -1.97
C GLY A 62 4.29 -5.72 -3.02
N PHE A 63 3.25 -6.49 -2.64
CA PHE A 63 2.43 -7.18 -3.62
C PHE A 63 1.64 -6.19 -4.50
N THR A 64 1.94 -6.19 -5.81
CA THR A 64 1.23 -5.42 -6.83
C THR A 64 -0.02 -6.15 -7.34
N SER A 65 0.04 -7.49 -7.41
CA SER A 65 -1.06 -8.33 -7.90
C SER A 65 -1.97 -8.83 -6.78
N GLU A 66 -3.24 -8.45 -6.83
CA GLU A 66 -4.28 -8.95 -5.91
C GLU A 66 -4.44 -10.48 -6.00
N ARG A 67 -4.20 -11.09 -7.17
CA ARG A 67 -4.25 -12.56 -7.35
C ARG A 67 -3.12 -13.25 -6.60
N ALA A 68 -1.91 -12.70 -6.71
CA ALA A 68 -0.75 -13.25 -6.02
C ALA A 68 -0.93 -13.12 -4.50
N TRP A 69 -1.38 -11.95 -4.04
CA TRP A 69 -1.67 -11.70 -2.64
C TRP A 69 -2.73 -12.65 -2.06
N HIS A 70 -3.87 -12.83 -2.75
CA HIS A 70 -4.93 -13.71 -2.26
C HIS A 70 -4.47 -15.17 -2.14
N ARG A 71 -3.69 -15.66 -3.12
CA ARG A 71 -3.08 -17.00 -3.05
C ARG A 71 -2.06 -17.12 -1.93
N PHE A 72 -1.24 -16.09 -1.73
CA PHE A 72 -0.27 -16.01 -0.63
C PHE A 72 -0.96 -16.17 0.73
N VAL A 73 -2.04 -15.41 0.95
CA VAL A 73 -2.81 -15.42 2.20
C VAL A 73 -3.43 -16.80 2.46
N ILE A 74 -4.00 -17.43 1.44
CA ILE A 74 -4.59 -18.77 1.57
C ILE A 74 -3.52 -19.85 1.83
N GLY A 75 -2.33 -19.71 1.25
CA GLY A 75 -1.24 -20.68 1.44
C GLY A 75 -0.53 -20.57 2.79
N ASN A 76 -0.49 -19.38 3.40
CA ASN A 76 0.39 -19.12 4.56
C ASN A 76 -0.33 -18.70 5.85
N LEU A 77 -1.44 -17.95 5.74
CA LEU A 77 -2.10 -17.27 6.86
C LEU A 77 -3.43 -17.91 7.25
N PHE A 78 -4.29 -18.21 6.28
CA PHE A 78 -5.64 -18.73 6.53
C PHE A 78 -6.00 -19.86 5.58
N SER A 79 -6.67 -20.90 6.08
CA SER A 79 -7.26 -21.91 5.19
C SER A 79 -8.36 -21.32 4.31
N LYS A 80 -8.58 -21.91 3.14
CA LYS A 80 -9.54 -21.43 2.10
C LYS A 80 -10.96 -21.21 2.64
N ASP A 81 -11.40 -22.03 3.59
CA ASP A 81 -12.77 -21.97 4.11
C ASP A 81 -12.99 -20.80 5.07
N LEU A 82 -11.94 -20.45 5.82
CA LEU A 82 -11.91 -19.39 6.82
C LEU A 82 -11.77 -18.00 6.20
N PHE A 83 -11.22 -17.88 4.99
CA PHE A 83 -11.01 -16.59 4.34
C PHE A 83 -12.09 -16.28 3.28
N PRO A 84 -12.51 -15.01 3.11
CA PRO A 84 -13.42 -14.65 2.03
C PRO A 84 -12.83 -14.94 0.65
N GLU A 85 -13.72 -15.34 -0.27
CA GLU A 85 -13.36 -15.46 -1.68
C GLU A 85 -12.83 -14.13 -2.22
N ARG A 86 -11.93 -14.20 -3.20
CA ARG A 86 -11.19 -13.05 -3.74
C ARG A 86 -12.09 -11.86 -4.09
N SER A 87 -13.18 -12.10 -4.82
CA SER A 87 -14.10 -11.03 -5.23
C SER A 87 -14.74 -10.34 -4.00
N ARG A 88 -15.19 -11.13 -3.02
CA ARG A 88 -15.77 -10.59 -1.77
C ARG A 88 -14.75 -9.85 -0.92
N TYR A 89 -13.53 -10.38 -0.81
CA TYR A 89 -12.42 -9.72 -0.14
C TYR A 89 -12.11 -8.36 -0.78
N ASN A 90 -11.89 -8.33 -2.09
CA ASN A 90 -11.57 -7.11 -2.83
C ASN A 90 -12.67 -6.05 -2.71
N ARG A 91 -13.93 -6.44 -2.85
CA ARG A 91 -15.07 -5.55 -2.65
C ARG A 91 -15.08 -4.97 -1.24
N ARG A 92 -14.77 -5.79 -0.23
CA ARG A 92 -14.71 -5.31 1.16
C ARG A 92 -13.53 -4.37 1.39
N CYS A 93 -12.35 -4.65 0.84
CA CYS A 93 -11.19 -3.75 0.90
C CYS A 93 -11.50 -2.38 0.30
N ARG A 94 -12.25 -2.31 -0.81
CA ARG A 94 -12.70 -1.04 -1.40
C ARG A 94 -13.64 -0.29 -0.47
N ASN A 95 -14.63 -0.97 0.11
CA ASN A 95 -15.56 -0.35 1.07
C ASN A 95 -14.84 0.14 2.33
N LEU A 96 -13.78 -0.56 2.75
CA LEU A 96 -12.92 -0.19 3.89
C LEU A 96 -11.78 0.76 3.47
N GLY A 97 -11.81 1.32 2.26
CA GLY A 97 -10.71 2.12 1.71
C GLY A 97 -10.34 3.32 2.59
N PHE A 98 -11.32 3.95 3.22
CA PHE A 98 -11.08 5.04 4.18
C PHE A 98 -10.30 4.55 5.42
N ALA A 99 -10.75 3.45 6.04
CA ALA A 99 -10.08 2.88 7.21
C ALA A 99 -8.65 2.42 6.89
N VAL A 100 -8.45 1.78 5.73
CA VAL A 100 -7.12 1.37 5.25
C VAL A 100 -6.22 2.60 5.06
N LYS A 101 -6.74 3.68 4.45
CA LYS A 101 -5.98 4.92 4.25
C LYS A 101 -5.59 5.56 5.59
N TRP A 102 -6.52 5.62 6.53
CA TRP A 102 -6.27 6.13 7.88
C TRP A 102 -5.17 5.33 8.59
N ILE A 103 -5.25 4.00 8.57
CA ILE A 103 -4.27 3.13 9.22
C ILE A 103 -2.89 3.26 8.58
N ARG A 104 -2.82 3.37 7.25
CA ARG A 104 -1.56 3.66 6.53
C ARG A 104 -0.97 5.00 6.96
N TYR A 105 -1.80 6.03 7.10
CA TYR A 105 -1.36 7.34 7.57
C TYR A 105 -0.82 7.27 9.00
N GLN A 106 -1.51 6.58 9.91
CA GLN A 106 -1.06 6.42 11.29
C GLN A 106 0.23 5.60 11.40
N LEU A 107 0.40 4.56 10.57
CA LEU A 107 1.65 3.80 10.47
C LEU A 107 2.79 4.68 9.94
N ALA A 108 2.54 5.48 8.90
CA ALA A 108 3.53 6.41 8.37
C ALA A 108 3.94 7.47 9.41
N LYS A 109 2.98 8.04 10.14
CA LYS A 109 3.26 9.00 11.23
C LYS A 109 4.15 8.40 12.33
N ARG A 110 3.95 7.13 12.68
CA ARG A 110 4.83 6.41 13.62
C ARG A 110 6.21 6.10 13.03
N GLY A 111 6.29 5.83 11.72
CA GLY A 111 7.57 5.64 11.02
C GLY A 111 8.38 6.93 10.84
N GLN A 112 7.73 8.09 10.92
CA GLN A 112 8.36 9.42 10.84
C GLN A 112 9.01 9.89 12.15
N HIS A 113 9.04 9.06 13.20
CA HIS A 113 9.85 9.35 14.39
C HIS A 113 11.38 9.26 14.12
N HIS A 114 11.76 8.93 12.89
CA HIS A 114 13.13 9.07 12.42
C HIS A 114 13.24 10.48 11.84
N ALA A 115 14.11 11.32 12.40
CA ALA A 115 14.26 12.75 12.09
C ALA A 115 14.55 13.09 10.61
N TYR A 116 14.67 12.08 9.75
CA TYR A 116 14.97 12.19 8.33
C TYR A 116 14.08 11.23 7.54
N ALA A 117 13.13 11.78 6.77
CA ALA A 117 12.49 11.05 5.69
C ALA A 117 13.30 11.31 4.42
N VAL A 118 13.98 10.28 3.89
CA VAL A 118 14.60 10.37 2.57
C VAL A 118 13.46 10.37 1.54
N VAL A 119 13.06 11.55 1.13
CA VAL A 119 12.22 11.75 -0.04
C VAL A 119 13.16 11.68 -1.22
N ASP A 120 13.18 10.56 -1.94
CA ASP A 120 13.81 10.51 -3.26
C ASP A 120 12.93 11.34 -4.20
N SER A 121 13.18 12.65 -4.24
CA SER A 121 12.49 13.56 -5.15
C SER A 121 13.01 13.28 -6.55
N LEU A 122 12.37 12.34 -7.24
CA LEU A 122 12.54 12.25 -8.68
C LEU A 122 12.16 13.61 -9.28
N PRO A 123 12.98 14.16 -10.19
CA PRO A 123 12.65 15.41 -10.84
C PRO A 123 11.25 15.38 -11.45
N ILE A 124 10.46 16.41 -11.14
CA ILE A 124 9.19 16.62 -11.82
C ILE A 124 9.50 17.15 -13.21
N GLU A 125 9.12 16.38 -14.24
CA GLU A 125 9.23 16.81 -15.63
C GLU A 125 8.27 17.98 -15.90
N LEU A 126 8.80 19.21 -15.98
CA LEU A 126 7.99 20.39 -16.27
C LEU A 126 7.69 20.54 -17.76
N CYS A 127 8.63 20.14 -18.63
CA CYS A 127 8.36 20.02 -20.06
C CYS A 127 9.30 19.02 -20.75
N HIS A 128 8.82 18.43 -21.85
CA HIS A 128 9.59 17.54 -22.71
C HIS A 128 10.73 18.29 -23.42
N HIS A 129 11.87 17.60 -23.60
CA HIS A 129 13.06 18.13 -24.26
C HIS A 129 12.78 18.90 -25.57
N ALA A 130 11.90 18.37 -26.42
CA ALA A 130 11.57 18.99 -27.72
C ALA A 130 10.98 20.41 -27.63
N ARG A 131 10.43 20.81 -26.47
CA ARG A 131 9.81 22.12 -26.25
C ARG A 131 10.60 23.03 -25.32
N MET A 132 11.69 22.51 -24.76
CA MET A 132 12.49 23.16 -23.73
C MET A 132 12.95 24.57 -24.08
N TYR A 133 13.50 24.77 -25.28
CA TYR A 133 13.96 26.08 -25.75
C TYR A 133 12.85 27.02 -26.23
N ARG A 134 11.60 26.55 -26.31
CA ARG A 134 10.44 27.34 -26.77
C ARG A 134 9.57 27.85 -25.63
N VAL A 135 9.68 27.28 -24.43
CA VAL A 135 8.83 27.66 -23.29
C VAL A 135 9.45 28.85 -22.56
N LYS A 136 8.96 30.06 -22.85
CA LYS A 136 9.36 31.29 -22.14
C LYS A 136 8.79 31.40 -20.71
N ARG A 137 7.75 30.63 -20.39
CA ARG A 137 6.99 30.72 -19.13
C ARG A 137 7.80 30.32 -17.89
N PHE A 138 8.79 29.44 -18.07
CA PHE A 138 9.61 28.89 -16.99
C PHE A 138 11.06 29.41 -17.03
N GLN A 139 11.33 30.40 -17.88
CA GLN A 139 12.65 30.95 -18.10
C GLN A 139 13.13 31.65 -16.81
N GLY A 140 14.21 31.14 -16.21
CA GLY A 140 14.76 31.64 -14.93
C GLY A 140 14.22 30.97 -13.66
N ILE A 141 13.27 30.03 -13.78
CA ILE A 141 12.71 29.26 -12.65
C ILE A 141 13.19 27.80 -12.69
N THR A 142 13.60 27.31 -13.86
CA THR A 142 13.85 25.87 -14.09
C THR A 142 15.26 25.60 -14.59
N ASP A 143 15.85 24.54 -14.07
CA ASP A 143 17.16 24.04 -14.49
C ASP A 143 17.05 22.92 -15.52
N ILE A 144 18.09 22.80 -16.35
CA ILE A 144 18.22 21.76 -17.37
C ILE A 144 18.88 20.55 -16.73
N GLY A 145 18.10 19.51 -16.44
CA GLY A 145 18.60 18.28 -15.83
C GLY A 145 18.78 17.14 -16.81
N TYR A 146 19.72 16.25 -16.51
CA TYR A 146 19.92 15.01 -17.25
C TYR A 146 19.36 13.82 -16.44
N CYS A 147 18.41 13.09 -17.01
CA CYS A 147 17.90 11.83 -16.48
C CYS A 147 18.29 10.69 -17.41
N ALA A 148 19.05 9.72 -16.90
CA ALA A 148 19.57 8.58 -17.67
C ALA A 148 18.47 7.75 -18.38
N LEU A 149 17.22 7.81 -17.92
CA LEU A 149 16.10 7.10 -18.53
C LEU A 149 15.51 7.80 -19.76
N LYS A 150 15.63 9.14 -19.87
CA LYS A 150 14.97 9.97 -20.91
C LYS A 150 15.87 11.04 -21.56
N ARG A 151 17.16 11.06 -21.23
CA ARG A 151 18.16 12.07 -21.63
C ARG A 151 17.96 13.41 -20.91
N TRP A 152 17.42 14.43 -21.57
CA TRP A 152 17.33 15.81 -21.05
C TRP A 152 15.92 16.14 -20.61
N LEU A 153 15.77 16.71 -19.41
CA LEU A 153 14.50 17.13 -18.84
C LEU A 153 14.62 18.54 -18.27
N THR A 154 13.54 19.29 -18.33
CA THR A 154 13.44 20.57 -17.64
C THR A 154 12.92 20.29 -16.24
N MET A 155 13.74 20.57 -15.25
CA MET A 155 13.49 20.31 -13.83
C MET A 155 13.13 21.62 -13.12
N GLY A 156 12.29 21.52 -12.09
CA GLY A 156 12.09 22.59 -11.12
C GLY A 156 11.86 22.02 -9.74
#